data_AF-A0A101IUK9-F1
#
_entry.id   AF-A0A101IUK9-F1
#
_cell.length_a   1.000
_cell.length_b   1.000
_cell.length_c   1.000
_cell.angle_alpha   90.00
_cell.angle_beta   90.00
_cell.angle_gamma   90.00
#
_symmetry.space_group_name_H-M   'P 1'
#
loop_
_entity.id
_entity.type
_entity.pdbx_description
1 polymer ?
#
loop_
_entity_poly.entity_id
_entity_poly.type
_entity_poly.pdbx_seq_one_letter_code
_entity_poly.pdbx_strand_id
1 'polypeptide(L)'
;MTDDEKKIEEPEVTQDPLTAPEEKAAPAPEPTVSHEKETIHEIRYMEKPEEKKKSNKLKIIGVLLLILLIGVVAVFATLNVTIYAPIEGATYPYTTTYNVWFPLGKAVTVGGIDMVALSTQDEMMIAVDGETEKLDVGENKLISERRAVVKTLGQTVVDTNFQIYLTYRGLSNPQTANFHLAVKTSQQVPQFIVNLLIPKEISAVPA
;
A
#
# COMPACT_ATOMS: atom_id res chain seq x y z
N MET A 1 -16.99 -0.47 -67.91
CA MET A 1 -16.08 0.68 -67.72
C MET A 1 -15.95 0.89 -66.23
N THR A 2 -14.78 0.75 -65.59
CA THR A 2 -13.43 0.29 -66.01
C THR A 2 -12.55 0.53 -64.76
N ASP A 3 -11.68 -0.33 -64.23
CA ASP A 3 -11.25 -1.71 -64.55
C ASP A 3 -10.71 -2.40 -63.24
N ASP A 4 -10.06 -3.57 -63.39
CA ASP A 4 -9.33 -4.43 -62.43
C ASP A 4 -8.23 -3.72 -61.57
N GLU A 5 -7.55 -4.35 -60.58
CA GLU A 5 -7.53 -5.73 -60.00
C GLU A 5 -7.57 -5.59 -58.44
N LYS A 6 -7.00 -6.35 -57.48
CA LYS A 6 -6.11 -7.55 -57.32
C LYS A 6 -6.50 -8.19 -55.95
N LYS A 7 -6.53 -9.51 -55.67
CA LYS A 7 -5.54 -10.63 -55.76
C LYS A 7 -4.29 -10.44 -54.87
N ILE A 8 -3.82 -11.41 -54.07
CA ILE A 8 -4.29 -12.79 -53.77
C ILE A 8 -3.87 -13.22 -52.33
N GLU A 9 -4.21 -14.44 -51.93
CA GLU A 9 -4.00 -15.04 -50.59
C GLU A 9 -2.71 -15.88 -50.44
N GLU A 10 -2.35 -16.13 -49.17
CA GLU A 10 -1.67 -17.33 -48.62
C GLU A 10 -0.17 -17.65 -48.93
N PRO A 11 0.49 -18.54 -48.12
CA PRO A 11 1.94 -18.50 -47.92
C PRO A 11 2.73 -19.57 -48.69
N GLU A 12 4.04 -19.36 -48.80
CA GLU A 12 4.98 -20.27 -49.46
C GLU A 12 5.62 -21.27 -48.49
N VAL A 13 5.40 -22.56 -48.73
CA VAL A 13 6.10 -23.69 -48.10
C VAL A 13 6.75 -24.50 -49.22
N THR A 14 8.07 -24.73 -49.13
CA THR A 14 8.83 -25.42 -50.18
C THR A 14 9.72 -26.51 -49.57
N GLN A 15 9.66 -27.72 -50.12
CA GLN A 15 10.46 -28.89 -49.75
C GLN A 15 11.06 -29.57 -50.99
N ASP A 16 12.30 -30.08 -50.87
CA ASP A 16 12.93 -31.10 -51.74
C ASP A 16 13.13 -30.74 -53.25
N PRO A 17 13.76 -31.59 -54.11
CA PRO A 17 14.51 -32.86 -53.88
C PRO A 17 15.92 -32.97 -54.55
N LEU A 18 16.62 -34.10 -54.27
CA LEU A 18 17.58 -34.95 -55.05
C LEU A 18 18.32 -34.37 -56.32
N THR A 19 19.54 -34.78 -56.73
CA THR A 19 20.08 -36.16 -56.97
C THR A 19 21.59 -36.18 -57.39
N ALA A 20 22.20 -37.39 -57.48
CA ALA A 20 23.23 -37.86 -58.47
C ALA A 20 24.77 -37.90 -58.10
N PRO A 21 25.60 -38.81 -58.71
CA PRO A 21 26.72 -39.50 -58.01
C PRO A 21 28.07 -39.71 -58.78
N GLU A 22 28.90 -40.68 -58.33
CA GLU A 22 30.05 -41.37 -58.99
C GLU A 22 31.43 -40.63 -59.12
N GLU A 23 32.64 -41.24 -59.21
CA GLU A 23 33.12 -42.65 -59.34
C GLU A 23 34.49 -42.93 -58.60
N LYS A 24 34.96 -44.21 -58.64
CA LYS A 24 36.18 -44.96 -58.18
C LYS A 24 37.57 -44.26 -58.39
N ALA A 25 38.74 -44.72 -57.88
CA ALA A 25 39.23 -46.09 -57.63
C ALA A 25 40.39 -46.24 -56.57
N ALA A 26 40.94 -47.46 -56.43
CA ALA A 26 41.88 -47.97 -55.39
C ALA A 26 43.32 -48.23 -55.94
N PRO A 27 44.34 -48.89 -55.28
CA PRO A 27 44.35 -49.74 -54.05
C PRO A 27 45.54 -49.50 -53.04
N ALA A 28 45.78 -50.46 -52.13
CA ALA A 28 46.64 -50.40 -50.92
C ALA A 28 48.12 -50.85 -51.09
N PRO A 29 48.96 -50.80 -50.02
CA PRO A 29 49.15 -52.00 -49.18
C PRO A 29 49.29 -51.75 -47.64
N GLU A 30 49.39 -52.86 -46.88
CA GLU A 30 49.53 -52.98 -45.41
C GLU A 30 51.01 -53.25 -44.97
N PRO A 31 51.34 -53.70 -43.72
CA PRO A 31 51.02 -53.15 -42.37
C PRO A 31 52.26 -53.01 -41.43
N THR A 32 52.23 -52.12 -40.41
CA THR A 32 53.09 -52.30 -39.21
C THR A 32 52.57 -51.69 -37.89
N VAL A 33 52.34 -52.57 -36.91
CA VAL A 33 52.42 -52.50 -35.43
C VAL A 33 52.90 -51.17 -34.78
N SER A 34 52.14 -50.57 -33.85
CA SER A 34 52.32 -50.77 -32.38
C SER A 34 51.38 -49.93 -31.47
N HIS A 35 51.29 -50.33 -30.19
CA HIS A 35 50.71 -49.66 -28.99
C HIS A 35 49.27 -49.07 -29.09
N GLU A 36 48.26 -49.65 -28.44
CA GLU A 36 48.01 -49.65 -26.97
C GLU A 36 47.34 -48.34 -26.48
N LYS A 37 46.02 -48.41 -26.23
CA LYS A 37 45.35 -47.60 -25.20
C LYS A 37 43.97 -48.14 -24.79
N GLU A 38 43.91 -48.51 -23.53
CA GLU A 38 42.82 -48.35 -22.54
C GLU A 38 41.35 -48.44 -23.00
N THR A 39 40.68 -49.46 -22.46
CA THR A 39 39.21 -49.59 -22.40
C THR A 39 38.52 -48.38 -21.76
N ILE A 40 37.47 -47.87 -22.40
CA ILE A 40 36.46 -47.03 -21.74
C ILE A 40 35.13 -47.78 -21.73
N HIS A 41 34.61 -48.06 -20.54
CA HIS A 41 33.24 -48.58 -20.39
C HIS A 41 32.24 -47.43 -20.58
N GLU A 42 31.48 -47.43 -21.66
CA GLU A 42 30.31 -46.57 -21.80
C GLU A 42 29.16 -47.08 -20.90
N ILE A 43 29.24 -46.75 -19.61
CA ILE A 43 28.16 -46.97 -18.67
C ILE A 43 27.04 -46.00 -19.05
N ARG A 44 26.00 -46.49 -19.74
CA ARG A 44 24.79 -45.72 -20.04
C ARG A 44 24.07 -45.36 -18.73
N TYR A 45 24.42 -44.21 -18.15
CA TYR A 45 23.79 -43.70 -16.94
C TYR A 45 22.28 -43.55 -17.15
N MET A 46 21.50 -44.22 -16.32
CA MET A 46 20.07 -43.91 -16.20
C MET A 46 19.96 -42.56 -15.52
N GLU A 47 19.46 -41.55 -16.24
CA GLU A 47 19.16 -40.24 -15.67
C GLU A 47 18.00 -40.38 -14.67
N LYS A 48 18.35 -40.67 -13.42
CA LYS A 48 17.41 -40.73 -12.31
C LYS A 48 16.82 -39.33 -12.13
N PRO A 49 15.49 -39.14 -12.25
CA PRO A 49 14.90 -37.82 -12.12
C PRO A 49 15.24 -37.26 -10.73
N GLU A 50 15.87 -36.08 -10.69
CA GLU A 50 16.15 -35.43 -9.42
C GLU A 50 14.84 -35.10 -8.72
N GLU A 51 14.56 -35.80 -7.61
CA GLU A 51 13.56 -35.38 -6.64
C GLU A 51 13.99 -34.02 -6.08
N LYS A 52 13.53 -32.93 -6.71
CA LYS A 52 13.81 -31.55 -6.32
C LYS A 52 13.47 -31.38 -4.84
N LYS A 53 14.52 -31.40 -4.01
CA LYS A 53 14.47 -31.57 -2.55
C LYS A 53 13.77 -30.38 -1.90
N LYS A 54 12.44 -30.43 -1.90
CA LYS A 54 11.50 -29.29 -1.79
C LYS A 54 11.80 -28.51 -0.51
N SER A 55 12.49 -27.38 -0.66
CA SER A 55 13.41 -26.94 0.39
C SER A 55 12.68 -26.54 1.67
N ASN A 56 13.16 -27.03 2.82
CA ASN A 56 12.61 -26.62 4.11
C ASN A 56 12.81 -25.11 4.35
N LYS A 57 13.76 -24.45 3.65
CA LYS A 57 13.87 -22.98 3.62
C LYS A 57 12.54 -22.31 3.21
N LEU A 58 11.84 -22.83 2.22
CA LEU A 58 10.56 -22.26 1.78
C LEU A 58 9.46 -22.38 2.86
N LYS A 59 9.44 -23.50 3.60
CA LYS A 59 8.54 -23.70 4.75
C LYS A 59 8.89 -22.74 5.89
N ILE A 60 10.18 -22.58 6.21
CA ILE A 60 10.67 -21.68 7.25
C ILE A 60 10.29 -20.23 6.92
N ILE A 61 10.48 -19.79 5.68
CA ILE A 61 10.07 -18.45 5.22
C ILE A 61 8.54 -18.28 5.33
N GLY A 62 7.75 -19.28 4.93
CA GLY A 62 6.28 -19.24 5.06
C GLY A 62 5.81 -19.15 6.52
N VAL A 63 6.42 -19.91 7.44
CA VAL A 63 6.15 -19.84 8.88
C VAL A 63 6.56 -18.48 9.46
N LEU A 64 7.70 -17.94 9.06
CA LEU A 64 8.19 -16.65 9.56
C LEU A 64 7.33 -15.48 9.07
N LEU A 65 6.86 -15.51 7.82
CA LEU A 65 5.85 -14.58 7.30
C LEU A 65 4.50 -14.70 8.02
N LEU A 66 4.06 -15.93 8.34
CA LEU A 66 2.83 -16.15 9.10
C LEU A 66 2.93 -15.61 10.53
N ILE A 67 4.06 -15.82 11.22
CA ILE A 67 4.32 -15.25 12.55
C ILE A 67 4.33 -13.72 12.49
N LEU A 68 4.98 -13.13 11.48
CA LEU A 68 4.99 -11.68 11.27
C LEU A 68 3.56 -11.14 11.05
N LEU A 69 2.77 -11.79 10.21
CA LEU A 69 1.37 -11.41 9.94
C LEU A 69 0.51 -11.48 11.21
N ILE A 70 0.63 -12.56 11.99
CA ILE A 70 -0.08 -12.72 13.27
C ILE A 70 0.35 -11.61 14.26
N GLY A 71 1.64 -11.29 14.34
CA GLY A 71 2.16 -10.21 15.18
C GLY A 71 1.59 -8.83 14.80
N VAL A 72 1.56 -8.51 13.51
CA VAL A 72 0.95 -7.26 13.00
C VAL A 72 -0.55 -7.20 13.32
N VAL A 73 -1.29 -8.29 13.08
CA VAL A 73 -2.72 -8.37 13.41
C VAL A 73 -2.97 -8.20 14.91
N ALA A 74 -2.15 -8.83 15.77
CA ALA A 74 -2.27 -8.71 17.23
C ALA A 74 -2.00 -7.28 17.74
N VAL A 75 -1.05 -6.55 17.15
CA VAL A 75 -0.79 -5.14 17.49
C VAL A 75 -2.00 -4.27 17.17
N PHE A 76 -2.62 -4.42 16.00
CA PHE A 76 -3.82 -3.67 15.64
C PHE A 76 -5.06 -4.10 16.42
N ALA A 77 -5.26 -5.40 16.64
CA ALA A 77 -6.42 -5.95 17.37
C ALA A 77 -6.43 -5.63 18.87
N THR A 78 -5.28 -5.25 19.45
CA THR A 78 -5.17 -4.83 20.86
C THR A 78 -4.88 -3.33 21.01
N LEU A 79 -4.99 -2.55 19.93
CA LEU A 79 -4.79 -1.11 19.97
C LEU A 79 -5.96 -0.43 20.68
N ASN A 80 -5.65 0.31 21.74
CA ASN A 80 -6.60 1.09 22.52
C ASN A 80 -6.13 2.55 22.60
N VAL A 81 -7.05 3.49 22.36
CA VAL A 81 -6.82 4.92 22.53
C VAL A 81 -7.67 5.39 23.69
N THR A 82 -7.08 6.07 24.67
CA THR A 82 -7.80 6.76 25.74
C THR A 82 -7.50 8.26 25.66
N ILE A 83 -8.56 9.07 25.70
CA ILE A 83 -8.48 10.53 25.68
C ILE A 83 -8.60 11.06 27.12
N TYR A 84 -7.75 12.02 27.46
CA TYR A 84 -7.69 12.70 28.76
C TYR A 84 -7.65 14.22 28.57
N ALA A 85 -7.79 14.96 29.69
CA ALA A 85 -7.40 16.36 29.75
C ALA A 85 -5.91 16.55 29.37
N PRO A 86 -5.54 17.68 28.74
CA PRO A 86 -4.15 17.95 28.37
C PRO A 86 -3.26 18.16 29.59
N ILE A 87 -1.96 17.89 29.44
CA ILE A 87 -0.93 18.33 30.40
C ILE A 87 -0.63 19.81 30.15
N GLU A 88 -0.71 20.65 31.17
CA GLU A 88 -0.38 22.08 31.07
C GLU A 88 1.08 22.33 30.67
N GLY A 89 1.34 23.44 29.97
CA GLY A 89 2.69 23.85 29.56
C GLY A 89 3.31 23.06 28.41
N ALA A 90 2.55 22.16 27.76
CA ALA A 90 2.99 21.45 26.56
C ALA A 90 3.25 22.41 25.37
N THR A 91 4.26 22.11 24.58
CA THR A 91 4.49 22.74 23.27
C THR A 91 4.04 21.80 22.15
N TYR A 92 3.71 22.36 20.97
CA TYR A 92 3.13 21.62 19.84
C TYR A 92 3.96 21.79 18.56
N PRO A 93 5.21 21.28 18.50
CA PRO A 93 6.12 21.52 17.38
C PRO A 93 5.81 20.67 16.13
N TYR A 94 5.02 19.60 16.26
CA TYR A 94 4.62 18.74 15.15
C TYR A 94 3.21 19.13 14.68
N THR A 95 2.96 19.09 13.36
CA THR A 95 1.65 19.40 12.77
C THR A 95 1.39 18.51 11.56
N THR A 96 0.15 18.05 11.40
CA THR A 96 -0.33 17.28 10.25
C THR A 96 -1.61 17.93 9.71
N THR A 97 -1.68 18.14 8.41
CA THR A 97 -2.71 18.92 7.71
C THR A 97 -3.55 18.04 6.79
N TYR A 98 -4.87 18.29 6.79
CA TYR A 98 -5.84 17.58 5.96
C TYR A 98 -6.90 18.52 5.42
N ASN A 99 -7.34 18.29 4.19
CA ASN A 99 -8.61 18.81 3.68
C ASN A 99 -9.70 17.81 4.05
N VAL A 100 -10.74 18.26 4.74
CA VAL A 100 -11.82 17.41 5.26
C VAL A 100 -13.20 17.93 4.86
N TRP A 101 -14.14 17.01 4.66
CA TRP A 101 -15.50 17.30 4.22
C TRP A 101 -16.50 16.82 5.26
N PHE A 102 -17.08 17.77 6.01
CA PHE A 102 -18.04 17.47 7.06
C PHE A 102 -19.47 17.51 6.49
N PRO A 103 -20.26 16.43 6.64
CA PRO A 103 -21.68 16.45 6.28
C PRO A 103 -22.45 17.40 7.21
N LEU A 104 -23.23 18.31 6.64
CA LEU A 104 -24.02 19.28 7.42
C LEU A 104 -25.12 18.57 8.23
N GLY A 105 -25.35 19.03 9.45
CA GLY A 105 -26.41 18.54 10.34
C GLY A 105 -26.18 17.13 10.91
N LYS A 106 -24.97 16.57 10.79
CA LYS A 106 -24.60 15.27 11.35
C LYS A 106 -23.43 15.42 12.33
N ALA A 107 -23.45 14.63 13.39
CA ALA A 107 -22.32 14.47 14.29
C ALA A 107 -21.20 13.65 13.64
N VAL A 108 -19.96 14.10 13.80
CA VAL A 108 -18.73 13.40 13.40
C VAL A 108 -17.69 13.52 14.52
N THR A 109 -17.18 12.37 14.98
CA THR A 109 -16.27 12.30 16.13
C THR A 109 -14.81 12.37 15.66
N VAL A 110 -14.13 13.50 15.86
CA VAL A 110 -12.70 13.66 15.49
C VAL A 110 -11.85 13.69 16.77
N GLY A 111 -10.90 12.78 16.90
CA GLY A 111 -10.02 12.69 18.07
C GLY A 111 -10.73 12.42 19.40
N GLY A 112 -11.97 11.90 19.37
CA GLY A 112 -12.81 11.74 20.57
C GLY A 112 -13.50 13.02 21.02
N ILE A 113 -13.73 13.96 20.11
CA ILE A 113 -14.54 15.17 20.28
C ILE A 113 -15.68 15.10 19.27
N ASP A 114 -16.92 15.27 19.71
CA ASP A 114 -18.10 15.22 18.83
C ASP A 114 -18.37 16.59 18.22
N MET A 115 -18.38 16.66 16.89
CA MET A 115 -18.61 17.90 16.15
C MET A 115 -19.80 17.82 15.22
N VAL A 116 -20.59 18.91 15.14
CA VAL A 116 -21.69 19.06 14.17
C VAL A 116 -21.45 20.32 13.34
N ALA A 117 -21.23 20.16 12.04
CA ALA A 117 -21.17 21.28 11.09
C ALA A 117 -22.59 21.75 10.74
N LEU A 118 -22.89 23.04 10.92
CA LEU A 118 -24.18 23.66 10.62
C LEU A 118 -23.97 24.92 9.76
N SER A 119 -24.87 25.19 8.81
CA SER A 119 -24.83 26.42 8.02
C SER A 119 -26.23 27.01 7.89
N THR A 120 -26.32 28.34 8.01
CA THR A 120 -27.58 29.10 8.08
C THR A 120 -27.48 30.33 7.20
N GLN A 121 -27.92 30.18 5.94
CA GLN A 121 -27.91 31.17 4.86
C GLN A 121 -26.52 31.75 4.55
N ASP A 122 -26.02 32.68 5.39
CA ASP A 122 -24.73 33.36 5.21
C ASP A 122 -23.67 32.92 6.24
N GLU A 123 -24.06 32.19 7.30
CA GLU A 123 -23.16 31.82 8.40
C GLU A 123 -22.80 30.33 8.43
N MET A 124 -21.63 30.04 9.00
CA MET A 124 -21.16 28.70 9.32
C MET A 124 -20.93 28.58 10.83
N MET A 125 -21.53 27.58 11.43
CA MET A 125 -21.42 27.26 12.86
C MET A 125 -20.87 25.84 13.01
N ILE A 126 -20.13 25.60 14.09
CA ILE A 126 -19.77 24.25 14.53
C ILE A 126 -20.18 24.08 15.99
N ALA A 127 -20.89 22.99 16.29
CA ALA A 127 -21.04 22.52 17.66
C ALA A 127 -19.84 21.61 17.99
N VAL A 128 -19.28 21.73 19.19
CA VAL A 128 -18.10 21.00 19.68
C VAL A 128 -18.40 20.53 21.10
N ASP A 129 -18.53 19.21 21.30
CA ASP A 129 -18.99 18.59 22.56
C ASP A 129 -20.30 19.22 23.14
N GLY A 130 -21.09 19.88 22.28
CA GLY A 130 -22.36 20.57 22.60
C GLY A 130 -22.30 22.11 22.57
N GLU A 131 -21.12 22.73 22.76
CA GLU A 131 -20.98 24.18 22.69
C GLU A 131 -20.92 24.64 21.22
N THR A 132 -21.74 25.63 20.85
CA THR A 132 -21.90 26.05 19.44
C THR A 132 -21.22 27.39 19.18
N GLU A 133 -20.24 27.38 18.27
CA GLU A 133 -19.47 28.55 17.88
C GLU A 133 -19.63 28.89 16.40
N LYS A 134 -19.45 30.16 16.06
CA LYS A 134 -19.28 30.61 14.67
C LYS A 134 -17.85 30.37 14.18
N LEU A 135 -17.70 30.06 12.89
CA LEU A 135 -16.44 30.18 12.14
C LEU A 135 -16.66 31.06 10.90
N ASP A 136 -15.85 32.10 10.74
CA ASP A 136 -15.80 32.87 9.50
C ASP A 136 -14.89 32.19 8.43
N VAL A 137 -15.14 32.47 7.16
CA VAL A 137 -14.37 31.85 6.05
C VAL A 137 -12.90 32.27 6.12
N GLY A 138 -12.00 31.30 6.24
CA GLY A 138 -10.56 31.52 6.40
C GLY A 138 -10.10 31.76 7.84
N GLU A 139 -11.00 31.83 8.83
CA GLU A 139 -10.65 31.86 10.25
C GLU A 139 -10.02 30.52 10.66
N ASN A 140 -8.78 30.51 11.15
CA ASN A 140 -8.12 29.32 11.69
C ASN A 140 -8.30 29.23 13.20
N LYS A 141 -9.27 28.43 13.65
CA LYS A 141 -9.73 28.39 15.03
C LYS A 141 -9.22 27.15 15.78
N LEU A 142 -8.84 27.32 17.04
CA LEU A 142 -8.57 26.20 17.95
C LEU A 142 -9.93 25.64 18.42
N ILE A 143 -10.15 24.34 18.21
CA ILE A 143 -11.42 23.66 18.49
C ILE A 143 -11.34 22.85 19.78
N SER A 144 -10.21 22.20 20.04
CA SER A 144 -10.00 21.46 21.29
C SER A 144 -8.53 21.21 21.57
N GLU A 145 -8.21 21.05 22.85
CA GLU A 145 -6.91 20.58 23.33
C GLU A 145 -7.14 19.41 24.29
N ARG A 146 -6.46 18.29 24.03
CA ARG A 146 -6.67 16.99 24.72
C ARG A 146 -5.35 16.25 24.82
N ARG A 147 -5.32 15.13 25.56
CA ARG A 147 -4.20 14.18 25.59
C ARG A 147 -4.65 12.82 25.11
N ALA A 148 -3.92 12.24 24.15
CA ALA A 148 -4.11 10.88 23.68
C ALA A 148 -3.03 9.96 24.27
N VAL A 149 -3.46 8.91 24.95
CA VAL A 149 -2.60 7.78 25.35
C VAL A 149 -3.01 6.57 24.51
N VAL A 150 -2.09 6.08 23.68
CA VAL A 150 -2.29 4.90 22.85
C VAL A 150 -1.54 3.72 23.46
N LYS A 151 -2.24 2.60 23.63
CA LYS A 151 -1.68 1.34 24.12
C LYS A 151 -1.90 0.23 23.11
N THR A 152 -0.98 -0.73 23.08
CA THR A 152 -1.13 -2.00 22.37
C THR A 152 -0.44 -3.09 23.18
N LEU A 153 -1.01 -4.30 23.23
CA LEU A 153 -0.55 -5.40 24.10
C LEU A 153 -0.34 -4.97 25.58
N GLY A 154 -1.15 -4.02 26.06
CA GLY A 154 -1.07 -3.43 27.41
C GLY A 154 0.01 -2.35 27.62
N GLN A 155 0.95 -2.19 26.69
CA GLN A 155 2.04 -1.21 26.78
C GLN A 155 1.68 0.11 26.08
N THR A 156 2.06 1.24 26.66
CA THR A 156 1.93 2.57 26.02
C THR A 156 2.93 2.72 24.88
N VAL A 157 2.44 3.11 23.70
CA VAL A 157 3.26 3.34 22.50
C VAL A 157 3.23 4.79 22.01
N VAL A 158 2.22 5.57 22.40
CA VAL A 158 2.18 7.03 22.21
C VAL A 158 1.54 7.64 23.46
N ASP A 159 2.11 8.72 23.98
CA ASP A 159 1.52 9.55 25.03
C ASP A 159 1.80 11.01 24.68
N THR A 160 0.79 11.73 24.19
CA THR A 160 0.96 13.08 23.63
C THR A 160 -0.24 13.95 23.94
N ASN A 161 -0.01 15.23 24.19
CA ASN A 161 -1.08 16.20 23.99
C ASN A 161 -1.30 16.39 22.47
N PHE A 162 -2.51 16.80 22.10
CA PHE A 162 -2.83 17.27 20.76
C PHE A 162 -3.81 18.44 20.79
N GLN A 163 -3.67 19.33 19.81
CA GLN A 163 -4.59 20.43 19.51
C GLN A 163 -5.25 20.16 18.15
N ILE A 164 -6.57 20.34 18.07
CA ILE A 164 -7.31 20.33 16.80
C ILE A 164 -7.62 21.77 16.41
N TYR A 165 -7.17 22.17 15.21
CA TYR A 165 -7.57 23.41 14.56
C TYR A 165 -8.44 23.12 13.34
N LEU A 166 -9.46 23.94 13.10
CA LEU A 166 -10.24 23.98 11.86
C LEU A 166 -10.17 25.36 11.22
N THR A 167 -9.97 25.40 9.91
CA THR A 167 -10.21 26.57 9.07
C THR A 167 -11.38 26.31 8.16
N TYR A 168 -12.46 27.10 8.24
CA TYR A 168 -13.58 26.97 7.31
C TYR A 168 -13.19 27.46 5.91
N ARG A 169 -13.49 26.67 4.87
CA ARG A 169 -13.10 26.91 3.47
C ARG A 169 -14.28 27.19 2.54
N GLY A 170 -15.51 27.24 3.07
CA GLY A 170 -16.75 27.32 2.28
C GLY A 170 -17.43 25.95 2.10
N LEU A 171 -18.63 25.96 1.52
CA LEU A 171 -19.33 24.74 1.15
C LEU A 171 -18.73 24.11 -0.11
N SER A 172 -18.53 22.79 -0.12
CA SER A 172 -18.24 22.04 -1.36
C SER A 172 -19.51 21.65 -2.11
N ASN A 173 -20.62 21.50 -1.40
CA ASN A 173 -21.97 21.35 -1.93
C ASN A 173 -23.00 21.74 -0.85
N PRO A 174 -24.31 21.89 -1.16
CA PRO A 174 -25.32 22.33 -0.19
C PRO A 174 -25.55 21.42 1.04
N GLN A 175 -24.88 20.27 1.13
CA GLN A 175 -24.95 19.32 2.26
C GLN A 175 -23.56 19.05 2.87
N THR A 176 -22.50 19.74 2.45
CA THR A 176 -21.12 19.43 2.86
C THR A 176 -20.23 20.66 2.95
N ALA A 177 -19.76 20.98 4.15
CA ALA A 177 -18.77 22.01 4.40
C ALA A 177 -17.35 21.47 4.18
N ASN A 178 -16.48 22.28 3.60
CA ASN A 178 -15.05 22.01 3.52
C ASN A 178 -14.31 22.72 4.65
N PHE A 179 -13.40 22.00 5.31
CA PHE A 179 -12.48 22.57 6.27
C PHE A 179 -11.06 22.12 5.96
N HIS A 180 -10.10 22.99 6.29
CA HIS A 180 -8.71 22.59 6.47
C HIS A 180 -8.51 22.26 7.95
N LEU A 181 -8.25 20.99 8.25
CA LEU A 181 -8.01 20.44 9.58
C LEU A 181 -6.51 20.39 9.83
N ALA A 182 -6.04 21.00 10.91
CA ALA A 182 -4.65 20.89 11.35
C ALA A 182 -4.60 20.27 12.76
N VAL A 183 -4.04 19.07 12.84
CA VAL A 183 -3.77 18.39 14.12
C VAL A 183 -2.33 18.71 14.51
N LYS A 184 -2.12 19.35 15.67
CA LYS A 184 -0.80 19.58 16.23
C LYS A 184 -0.55 18.64 17.40
N THR A 185 0.66 18.12 17.56
CA THR A 185 1.00 17.15 18.63
C THR A 185 2.26 17.56 19.38
N SER A 186 2.34 17.25 20.68
CA SER A 186 3.51 17.58 21.51
C SER A 186 4.68 16.61 21.33
N GLN A 187 4.42 15.40 20.85
CA GLN A 187 5.44 14.42 20.42
C GLN A 187 5.25 14.05 18.94
N GLN A 188 6.27 13.44 18.32
CA GLN A 188 6.16 12.92 16.96
C GLN A 188 5.29 11.66 16.96
N VAL A 189 4.09 11.76 16.40
CA VAL A 189 3.12 10.66 16.34
C VAL A 189 3.26 9.89 15.03
N PRO A 190 3.26 8.54 15.04
CA PRO A 190 3.20 7.75 13.81
C PRO A 190 1.93 8.05 13.00
N GLN A 191 2.06 8.26 11.69
CA GLN A 191 0.96 8.70 10.80
C GLN A 191 -0.33 7.86 10.92
N PHE A 192 -0.22 6.55 11.16
CA PHE A 192 -1.38 5.68 11.32
C PHE A 192 -2.23 5.99 12.57
N ILE A 193 -1.63 6.56 13.62
CA ILE A 193 -2.34 7.04 14.82
C ILE A 193 -3.07 8.36 14.54
N VAL A 194 -2.44 9.28 13.80
CA VAL A 194 -3.12 10.54 13.39
C VAL A 194 -4.35 10.21 12.53
N ASN A 195 -4.24 9.22 11.65
CA ASN A 195 -5.35 8.72 10.85
C ASN A 195 -6.46 8.01 11.67
N LEU A 196 -6.21 7.59 12.92
CA LEU A 196 -7.27 7.09 13.83
C LEU A 196 -8.06 8.22 14.51
N LEU A 197 -7.53 9.45 14.51
CA LEU A 197 -8.28 10.62 14.99
C LEU A 197 -9.35 11.06 13.97
N ILE A 198 -9.27 10.60 12.72
CA ILE A 198 -10.18 10.99 11.63
C ILE A 198 -11.26 9.90 11.46
N PRO A 199 -12.55 10.23 11.63
CA PRO A 199 -13.64 9.28 11.45
C PRO A 199 -13.78 8.87 9.97
N LYS A 200 -14.29 7.65 9.71
CA LYS A 200 -14.53 7.15 8.34
C LYS A 200 -15.76 7.79 7.70
N GLU A 201 -16.56 8.45 8.53
CA GLU A 201 -17.79 9.15 8.25
C GLU A 201 -17.58 10.48 7.51
N ILE A 202 -16.33 10.98 7.48
CA ILE A 202 -15.91 12.13 6.67
C ILE A 202 -14.91 11.71 5.58
N SER A 203 -14.95 12.40 4.44
CA SER A 203 -13.81 12.36 3.52
C SER A 203 -12.68 13.20 4.10
N ALA A 204 -11.46 12.69 4.02
CA ALA A 204 -10.24 13.37 4.43
C ALA A 204 -9.09 13.00 3.49
N VAL A 205 -8.35 14.01 3.02
CA VAL A 205 -7.10 13.84 2.27
C VAL A 205 -6.02 14.71 2.89
N PRO A 206 -4.72 14.34 2.85
CA PRO A 206 -3.64 15.24 3.24
C PRO A 206 -3.71 16.58 2.48
N ALA A 207 -3.28 17.65 3.14
CA ALA A 207 -3.23 19.01 2.58
C ALA A 207 -1.78 19.53 2.50
#